data_AF-A0A0Q0VY67-F1
#
_entry.id   AF-A0A0Q0VY67-F1
#
_cell.length_a   1.000
_cell.length_b   1.000
_cell.length_c   1.000
_cell.angle_alpha   90.00
_cell.angle_beta   90.00
_cell.angle_gamma   90.00
#
_symmetry.space_group_name_H-M   'P 1'
#
loop_
_entity.id
_entity.type
_entity.pdbx_description
1 polymer ?
#
loop_
_entity_poly.entity_id
_entity_poly.type
_entity_poly.pdbx_seq_one_letter_code
_entity_poly.pdbx_strand_id
1 'polypeptide(L)'
;MVRDYPVKKGIKMDNDYIKSILQEFAGGIKEEGGHIISNFPGLKRIELWTDGKKLFAITETDTSYEKPQETIKNYNALIEKLTGYTAKERKKLLSK
;
A
#
# COMPACT_ATOMS: atom_id res chain seq x y z
N MET A 1 -5.32 -6.50 9.43
CA MET A 1 -4.12 -6.09 10.20
C MET A 1 -3.57 -4.82 9.58
N VAL A 2 -3.36 -3.76 10.37
CA VAL A 2 -2.75 -2.51 9.90
C VAL A 2 -1.25 -2.71 9.80
N ARG A 3 -0.66 -2.31 8.68
CA ARG A 3 0.79 -2.21 8.49
C ARG A 3 1.16 -0.75 8.33
N ASP A 4 2.04 -0.26 9.20
CA ASP A 4 2.68 1.03 9.03
C ASP A 4 4.01 0.85 8.27
N TYR A 5 4.24 1.75 7.33
CA TYR A 5 5.45 1.82 6.55
C TYR A 5 6.07 3.21 6.68
N PRO A 6 7.37 3.30 7.00
CA PRO A 6 8.08 4.57 6.95
C PRO A 6 8.14 5.06 5.51
N VAL A 7 8.15 6.38 5.32
CA VAL A 7 8.19 7.03 4.01
C VAL A 7 9.53 7.73 3.83
N LYS A 8 10.11 7.62 2.64
CA LYS A 8 11.44 8.18 2.39
C LYS A 8 11.40 9.70 2.46
N LYS A 9 12.35 10.27 3.21
CA LYS A 9 12.46 11.71 3.41
C LYS A 9 12.69 12.40 2.05
N GLY A 10 11.69 13.14 1.58
CA GLY A 10 11.67 13.77 0.24
C GLY A 10 10.48 13.38 -0.62
N ILE A 11 9.73 12.33 -0.26
CA ILE A 11 8.47 11.98 -0.92
C ILE A 11 7.35 12.73 -0.21
N LYS A 12 6.70 13.63 -0.93
CA LYS A 12 5.44 14.23 -0.48
C LYS A 12 4.34 13.18 -0.67
N MET A 13 4.00 12.54 0.44
CA MET A 13 2.99 11.50 0.44
C MET A 13 1.63 12.14 0.67
N ASP A 14 1.01 12.52 -0.45
CA ASP A 14 -0.32 13.11 -0.52
C ASP A 14 -1.38 12.07 -0.92
N ASN A 15 -2.64 12.32 -0.56
CA ASN A 15 -3.76 11.44 -0.93
C ASN A 15 -3.88 11.30 -2.46
N ASP A 16 -3.66 12.37 -3.22
CA ASP A 16 -3.64 12.32 -4.69
C ASP A 16 -2.53 11.42 -5.25
N TYR A 17 -1.34 11.44 -4.63
CA TYR A 17 -0.24 10.56 -5.03
C TYR A 17 -0.60 9.09 -4.79
N ILE A 18 -1.20 8.80 -3.63
CA ILE A 18 -1.65 7.46 -3.28
C ILE A 18 -2.75 6.99 -4.23
N LYS A 19 -3.75 7.85 -4.50
CA LYS A 19 -4.82 7.59 -5.47
C LYS A 19 -4.26 7.27 -6.84
N SER A 20 -3.36 8.09 -7.36
CA SER A 20 -2.83 7.90 -8.72
C SER A 20 -2.14 6.54 -8.86
N ILE A 21 -1.33 6.14 -7.87
CA ILE A 21 -0.67 4.82 -7.88
C ILE A 21 -1.68 3.70 -7.67
N LEU A 22 -2.62 3.86 -6.72
CA LEU A 22 -3.69 2.89 -6.54
C LEU A 22 -4.51 2.70 -7.81
N GLN A 23 -4.71 3.74 -8.62
CA GLN A 23 -5.53 3.65 -9.83
C GLN A 23 -4.83 2.84 -10.93
N GLU A 24 -3.50 2.91 -10.98
CA GLU A 24 -2.70 2.10 -11.90
C GLU A 24 -2.74 0.61 -11.52
N PHE A 25 -2.79 0.29 -10.22
CA PHE A 25 -2.74 -1.08 -9.74
C PHE A 25 -4.15 -1.68 -9.54
N ALA A 26 -5.10 -0.88 -9.11
CA ALA A 26 -6.46 -1.23 -8.72
C ALA A 26 -7.46 -0.36 -9.48
N GLY A 27 -8.41 -0.99 -10.18
CA GLY A 27 -9.36 -0.24 -11.01
C GLY A 27 -10.45 0.53 -10.25
N GLY A 28 -10.58 0.37 -8.92
CA GLY A 28 -11.72 0.88 -8.17
C GLY A 28 -11.36 1.47 -6.82
N ILE A 29 -11.14 2.78 -6.79
CA ILE A 29 -10.78 3.54 -5.60
C ILE A 29 -12.02 4.27 -5.04
N LYS A 30 -12.19 4.20 -3.73
CA LYS A 30 -13.12 4.99 -2.93
C LYS A 30 -12.31 5.77 -1.90
N GLU A 31 -12.68 7.02 -1.67
CA GLU A 31 -12.12 7.80 -0.57
C GLU A 31 -13.21 7.99 0.49
N GLU A 32 -12.90 7.63 1.73
CA GLU A 32 -13.83 7.74 2.84
C GLU A 32 -13.07 8.31 4.03
N GLY A 33 -13.41 9.54 4.45
CA GLY A 33 -12.83 10.18 5.64
C GLY A 33 -11.32 10.44 5.61
N GLY A 34 -10.71 10.54 4.41
CA GLY A 34 -9.26 10.68 4.23
C GLY A 34 -8.51 9.35 4.09
N HIS A 35 -9.22 8.23 4.13
CA HIS A 35 -8.68 6.91 3.79
C HIS A 35 -9.04 6.54 2.36
N ILE A 36 -8.08 5.94 1.66
CA ILE A 36 -8.22 5.51 0.27
C ILE A 36 -8.43 4.01 0.26
N ILE A 37 -9.67 3.60 0.04
CA ILE A 37 -10.13 2.22 -0.01
C ILE A 37 -10.17 1.78 -1.46
N SER A 38 -9.67 0.59 -1.76
CA SER A 38 -9.78 0.01 -3.08
C SER A 38 -10.06 -1.48 -2.99
N ASN A 39 -10.68 -2.04 -4.02
CA ASN A 39 -10.83 -3.47 -4.17
C ASN A 39 -9.83 -3.99 -5.20
N PHE A 40 -9.20 -5.13 -4.90
CA PHE A 40 -8.15 -5.72 -5.74
C PHE A 40 -8.54 -7.15 -6.09
N PRO A 41 -8.35 -7.61 -7.33
CA PRO A 41 -8.50 -9.03 -7.64
C PRO A 41 -7.49 -9.86 -6.81
N GLY A 42 -8.01 -10.70 -5.91
CA GLY A 42 -7.22 -11.49 -4.95
C GLY A 42 -7.06 -10.91 -3.54
N LEU A 43 -7.58 -9.70 -3.28
CA LEU A 43 -7.74 -9.14 -1.93
C LEU A 43 -9.21 -8.77 -1.71
N LYS A 44 -9.77 -9.07 -0.54
CA LYS A 44 -11.13 -8.61 -0.19
C LYS A 44 -11.22 -7.10 -0.20
N ARG A 45 -10.20 -6.42 0.34
CA ARG A 45 -10.15 -4.96 0.46
C ARG A 45 -8.72 -4.51 0.74
N ILE A 46 -8.33 -3.37 0.17
CA ILE A 46 -7.11 -2.64 0.54
C ILE A 46 -7.50 -1.21 0.94
N GLU A 47 -6.94 -0.71 2.03
CA GLU A 47 -7.19 0.64 2.52
C GLU A 47 -5.85 1.28 2.87
N LEU A 48 -5.62 2.48 2.34
CA LEU A 48 -4.34 3.17 2.39
C LEU A 48 -4.58 4.61 2.83
N TRP A 49 -3.80 5.07 3.79
CA TRP A 49 -3.81 6.46 4.21
C TRP A 49 -2.42 6.89 4.65
N THR A 50 -2.18 8.19 4.65
CA THR A 50 -0.88 8.78 4.98
C THR A 50 -1.05 9.81 6.06
N ASP A 51 -0.08 9.86 6.97
CA ASP A 51 0.06 10.93 7.96
C ASP A 51 1.16 11.93 7.54
N GLY A 52 1.59 11.87 6.27
CA GLY A 52 2.68 12.67 5.70
C GLY A 52 4.09 12.20 6.10
N LYS A 53 4.23 11.51 7.24
CA LYS A 53 5.49 10.89 7.70
C LYS A 53 5.52 9.37 7.52
N LYS A 54 4.35 8.74 7.59
CA LYS A 54 4.17 7.29 7.51
C LYS A 54 2.98 6.97 6.62
N LEU A 55 3.10 5.89 5.86
CA LEU A 55 2.01 5.29 5.12
C LEU A 55 1.42 4.18 5.98
N PHE A 56 0.11 4.18 6.11
CA PHE A 56 -0.62 3.09 6.71
C PHE A 56 -1.37 2.34 5.61
N ALA A 57 -1.28 1.02 5.67
CA ALA A 57 -1.91 0.14 4.73
C ALA A 57 -2.61 -0.99 5.48
N ILE A 58 -3.91 -1.12 5.27
CA ILE A 58 -4.71 -2.26 5.65
C ILE A 58 -4.93 -3.07 4.40
N THR A 59 -4.49 -4.33 4.43
CA THR A 59 -4.87 -5.31 3.41
C THR A 59 -5.66 -6.42 4.07
N GLU A 60 -6.77 -6.77 3.45
CA GLU A 60 -7.55 -7.94 3.79
C GLU A 60 -7.40 -8.95 2.65
N THR A 61 -6.58 -9.98 2.90
CA THR A 61 -6.33 -11.05 1.94
C THR A 61 -7.46 -12.05 2.00
N ASP A 62 -7.97 -12.46 0.83
CA ASP A 62 -8.88 -13.59 0.75
C ASP A 62 -8.06 -14.89 0.70
N THR A 63 -8.16 -15.71 1.74
CA THR A 63 -7.49 -17.02 1.79
C THR A 63 -8.08 -18.03 0.81
N SER A 64 -9.21 -17.72 0.17
CA SER A 64 -9.85 -18.57 -0.83
C SER A 64 -9.34 -18.33 -2.25
N TYR A 65 -8.42 -17.38 -2.45
CA TYR A 65 -7.85 -17.07 -3.76
C TYR A 65 -6.69 -18.00 -4.11
N GLU A 66 -6.73 -18.64 -5.29
CA GLU A 66 -5.73 -19.64 -5.73
C GLU A 66 -4.30 -19.10 -5.88
N LYS A 67 -4.12 -17.78 -5.99
CA LYS A 67 -2.81 -17.14 -6.24
C LYS A 67 -2.46 -16.01 -5.27
N PRO A 68 -2.32 -16.29 -3.96
CA PRO A 68 -1.98 -15.27 -2.97
C PRO A 68 -0.58 -14.66 -3.21
N GLN A 69 0.32 -15.41 -3.86
CA GLN A 69 1.68 -14.98 -4.18
C GLN A 69 1.72 -13.77 -5.14
N GLU A 70 0.91 -13.78 -6.20
CA GLU A 70 0.86 -12.68 -7.19
C GLU A 70 0.33 -11.39 -6.53
N THR A 71 -0.72 -11.54 -5.72
CA THR A 71 -1.29 -10.46 -4.92
C THR A 71 -0.29 -9.84 -3.95
N ILE A 72 0.45 -10.67 -3.20
CA ILE A 72 1.50 -10.20 -2.28
C ILE A 72 2.60 -9.44 -3.05
N LYS A 73 2.96 -9.91 -4.25
CA LYS A 73 3.99 -9.28 -5.08
C LYS A 73 3.54 -7.90 -5.59
N ASN A 74 2.33 -7.80 -6.12
CA ASN A 74 1.75 -6.53 -6.56
C ASN A 74 1.59 -5.54 -5.40
N TYR A 75 1.14 -6.04 -4.24
CA TYR A 75 1.04 -5.22 -3.03
C TYR A 75 2.42 -4.70 -2.59
N ASN A 76 3.44 -5.55 -2.53
CA ASN A 76 4.78 -5.10 -2.18
C ASN A 76 5.29 -4.04 -3.17
N ALA A 77 5.10 -4.24 -4.47
CA ALA A 77 5.48 -3.27 -5.50
C ALA A 77 4.73 -1.94 -5.34
N LEU A 78 3.44 -1.98 -5.00
CA LEU A 78 2.62 -0.79 -4.72
C LEU A 78 3.19 -0.01 -3.53
N ILE A 79 3.42 -0.66 -2.39
CA ILE A 79 3.97 0.03 -1.21
C ILE A 79 5.39 0.51 -1.50
N GLU A 80 6.22 -0.23 -2.25
CA GLU A 80 7.55 0.24 -2.67
C GLU A 80 7.47 1.52 -3.53
N LYS A 81 6.53 1.58 -4.47
CA LYS A 81 6.29 2.76 -5.32
C LYS A 81 5.77 3.94 -4.49
N LEU A 82 4.86 3.68 -3.55
CA LEU A 82 4.26 4.67 -2.66
C LEU A 82 5.28 5.25 -1.67
N THR A 83 5.97 4.41 -0.91
CA THR A 83 6.88 4.88 0.16
C THR A 83 8.27 5.21 -0.35
N GLY A 84 8.59 4.83 -1.60
CA GLY A 84 9.92 4.92 -2.23
C GLY A 84 11.03 4.18 -1.48
N TYR A 85 10.64 3.29 -0.55
CA TYR A 85 11.56 2.40 0.13
C TYR A 85 11.42 1.03 -0.49
N THR A 86 12.52 0.55 -1.05
CA THR A 86 12.58 -0.83 -1.54
C THR A 86 12.50 -1.82 -0.37
N ALA A 87 12.08 -3.05 -0.64
CA ALA A 87 12.04 -4.13 0.34
C ALA A 87 13.40 -4.32 1.05
N LYS A 88 14.51 -4.05 0.34
CA LYS A 88 15.87 -4.04 0.89
C LYS A 88 16.10 -2.90 1.89
N GLU A 89 15.67 -1.68 1.59
CA GLU A 89 15.79 -0.55 2.52
C GLU A 89 14.92 -0.74 3.76
N ARG A 90 13.71 -1.30 3.64
CA ARG A 90 12.86 -1.66 4.79
C ARG A 90 13.51 -2.70 5.69
N LYS A 91 14.10 -3.75 5.11
CA LYS A 91 14.85 -4.77 5.87
C LYS A 91 16.04 -4.16 6.61
N LYS A 92 16.69 -3.15 6.03
CA LYS A 92 17.82 -2.44 6.63
C LYS A 92 17.39 -1.50 7.76
N LEU A 93 16.21 -0.89 7.65
CA LEU A 93 15.57 -0.09 8.71
C LEU A 93 15.11 -0.95 9.89
N LEU A 94 14.61 -2.16 9.63
CA LEU A 94 14.22 -3.11 10.69
C LEU A 94 15.41 -3.76 11.40
N SER A 95 16.59 -3.78 10.77
CA SER A 95 17.77 -4.49 11.26
C SER A 95 18.74 -3.59 12.03
N LYS A 96 18.29 -2.42 12.49
CA LYS A 96 19.13 -1.45 13.20
C LYS A 96 18.63 -1.17 14.61
#